data_AF-A0AA40DJS0-F1
#
_entry.id   AF-A0AA40DJS0-F1
#
_cell.length_a   1.000
_cell.length_b   1.000
_cell.length_c   1.000
_cell.angle_alpha   90.00
_cell.angle_beta   90.00
_cell.angle_gamma   90.00
#
_symmetry.space_group_name_H-M   'P 1'
#
loop_
_entity.id
_entity.type
_entity.pdbx_description
1 polymer ?
#
loop_
_entity_poly.entity_id
_entity_poly.type
_entity_poly.pdbx_seq_one_letter_code
_entity_poly.pdbx_strand_id
1 'polypeptide(L)'
;MLLPPQDPLVVSMGNPRIANDPLPREYTRDYTFDVRLIPNTARHNPPLDWIVVAVFKCHDLLQVMQKGLFWSTSNVVPGDAYFTIMPDVDMYTVKRVWGLREFPDRPKSQSSWVAEISLYACSIPTLANFRLHHLHQRNISSCEAMTDEGVHVFKYSRLFPLTNINCFADDLHPSYGSWWFWPMDTVVADCGALTLGPGERMEEY
;
A
#
# COMPACT_ATOMS: atom_id res chain seq x y z
N MET A 1 69.29 -12.12 -15.03
CA MET A 1 68.37 -11.07 -15.52
C MET A 1 67.09 -11.22 -14.69
N LEU A 2 66.96 -10.43 -13.63
CA LEU A 2 65.87 -10.54 -12.64
C LEU A 2 64.75 -9.57 -13.04
N LEU A 3 63.52 -10.08 -13.19
CA LEU A 3 62.34 -9.26 -13.46
C LEU A 3 61.96 -8.46 -12.20
N PRO A 4 61.49 -7.20 -12.34
CA PRO A 4 61.05 -6.41 -11.21
C PRO A 4 59.72 -6.95 -10.64
N PRO A 5 59.44 -6.71 -9.34
CA PRO A 5 58.18 -7.09 -8.73
C PRO A 5 57.04 -6.28 -9.35
N GLN A 6 55.94 -6.95 -9.66
CA GLN A 6 54.70 -6.30 -10.10
C GLN A 6 53.91 -5.85 -8.87
N ASP A 7 53.66 -4.55 -8.76
CA ASP A 7 52.76 -4.01 -7.74
C ASP A 7 51.31 -4.46 -8.01
N PRO A 8 50.53 -4.77 -6.96
CA PRO A 8 49.15 -5.16 -7.11
C PRO A 8 48.29 -4.00 -7.64
N LEU A 9 47.46 -4.30 -8.63
CA LEU A 9 46.39 -3.42 -9.13
C LEU A 9 45.42 -3.10 -7.98
N VAL A 10 45.60 -1.94 -7.35
CA VAL A 10 44.60 -1.36 -6.46
C VAL A 10 43.48 -0.78 -7.32
N VAL A 11 42.43 -1.57 -7.54
CA VAL A 11 41.17 -1.06 -8.11
C VAL A 11 40.51 -0.23 -7.02
N SER A 12 40.72 1.09 -7.08
CA SER A 12 39.96 2.04 -6.27
C SER A 12 38.50 2.00 -6.73
N MET A 13 37.67 1.29 -5.99
CA MET A 13 36.21 1.45 -6.08
C MET A 13 35.89 2.83 -5.49
N GLY A 14 36.03 3.86 -6.33
CA GLY A 14 35.54 5.19 -6.04
C GLY A 14 34.06 5.06 -5.70
N ASN A 15 33.72 5.36 -4.45
CA ASN A 15 32.33 5.43 -3.99
C ASN A 15 31.59 6.38 -4.94
N PRO A 16 30.65 5.90 -5.79
CA PRO A 16 29.87 6.79 -6.60
C PRO A 16 29.03 7.58 -5.59
N ARG A 17 29.43 8.83 -5.34
CA ARG A 17 28.51 9.81 -4.81
C ARG A 17 27.40 9.88 -5.85
N ILE A 18 26.29 9.20 -5.57
CA ILE A 18 25.05 9.35 -6.29
C ILE A 18 24.70 10.82 -6.08
N ALA A 19 25.10 11.65 -7.04
CA ALA A 19 24.58 12.99 -7.15
C ALA A 19 23.08 12.80 -7.30
N ASN A 20 22.30 13.32 -6.35
CA ASN A 20 20.87 13.49 -6.48
C ASN A 20 20.61 14.54 -7.57
N ASP A 21 20.99 14.23 -8.82
CA ASP A 21 20.49 14.98 -9.95
C ASP A 21 18.97 14.78 -9.94
N PRO A 22 18.19 15.86 -9.78
CA PRO A 22 16.75 15.73 -9.80
C PRO A 22 16.38 15.11 -11.15
N LEU A 23 15.77 13.94 -11.10
CA LEU A 23 15.27 13.24 -12.29
C LEU A 23 14.53 14.26 -13.18
N PRO A 24 14.74 14.23 -14.51
CA PRO A 24 14.07 15.15 -15.43
C PRO A 24 12.57 15.17 -15.13
N ARG A 25 12.02 16.37 -14.88
CA ARG A 25 10.62 16.61 -14.49
C ARG A 25 9.57 16.16 -15.53
N GLU A 26 9.99 15.52 -16.62
CA GLU A 26 9.17 15.26 -17.82
C GLU A 26 8.38 13.94 -17.81
N TYR A 27 8.41 13.15 -16.73
CA TYR A 27 7.67 11.88 -16.66
C TYR A 27 6.74 11.79 -15.45
N THR A 28 6.10 12.89 -15.05
CA THR A 28 5.00 12.80 -14.06
C THR A 28 3.78 12.21 -14.75
N ARG A 29 3.61 10.89 -14.64
CA ARG A 29 2.37 10.21 -15.03
C ARG A 29 1.34 10.32 -13.90
N ASP A 30 0.08 10.24 -14.30
CA ASP A 30 -1.04 10.12 -13.36
C ASP A 30 -1.26 8.64 -13.04
N TYR A 31 -1.51 8.36 -11.77
CA TYR A 31 -1.73 7.00 -11.30
C TYR A 31 -3.01 6.91 -10.50
N THR A 32 -3.68 5.78 -10.63
CA THR A 32 -4.74 5.34 -9.71
C THR A 32 -4.17 4.28 -8.80
N PHE A 33 -4.39 4.41 -7.51
CA PHE A 33 -3.92 3.48 -6.48
C PHE A 33 -5.09 3.02 -5.62
N ASP A 34 -5.40 1.73 -5.69
CA ASP A 34 -6.53 1.12 -5.01
C ASP A 34 -6.04 0.33 -3.80
N VAL A 35 -6.72 0.51 -2.67
CA VAL A 35 -6.44 -0.16 -1.41
C VAL A 35 -7.72 -0.81 -0.91
N ARG A 36 -7.68 -2.13 -0.74
CA ARG A 36 -8.79 -2.91 -0.17
C ARG A 36 -8.47 -3.29 1.26
N LEU A 37 -9.32 -2.90 2.20
CA LEU A 37 -9.19 -3.23 3.61
C LEU A 37 -10.39 -4.07 4.09
N ILE A 38 -10.10 -5.12 4.84
CA ILE A 38 -11.08 -6.03 5.46
C ILE A 38 -10.84 -6.14 6.97
N PRO A 39 -11.85 -6.52 7.78
CA PRO A 39 -11.67 -6.88 9.18
C PRO A 39 -10.49 -7.85 9.34
N ASN A 40 -9.73 -7.71 10.42
CA ASN A 40 -8.65 -8.66 10.69
C ASN A 40 -9.26 -10.02 11.08
N THR A 41 -9.25 -10.97 10.16
CA THR A 41 -9.82 -12.32 10.33
C THR A 41 -8.89 -13.31 11.03
N ALA A 42 -7.76 -12.85 11.59
CA ALA A 42 -6.83 -13.70 12.34
C ALA A 42 -7.47 -14.41 13.57
N ARG A 43 -8.70 -14.05 13.94
CA ARG A 43 -9.46 -14.68 15.01
C ARG A 43 -10.84 -15.07 14.50
N HIS A 44 -10.96 -16.34 14.11
CA HIS A 44 -12.19 -16.97 13.64
C HIS A 44 -12.66 -16.46 12.27
N ASN A 45 -13.53 -17.24 11.61
CA ASN A 45 -14.04 -16.98 10.26
C ASN A 45 -15.46 -16.38 10.34
N PRO A 46 -15.70 -15.22 11.02
CA PRO A 46 -17.00 -14.58 10.93
C PRO A 46 -17.20 -14.05 9.52
N PRO A 47 -18.46 -13.87 9.08
CA PRO A 47 -18.73 -13.14 7.85
C PRO A 47 -18.06 -11.75 7.90
N LEU A 48 -17.57 -11.30 6.76
CA LEU A 48 -16.99 -9.96 6.63
C LEU A 48 -18.10 -8.92 6.77
N ASP A 49 -18.26 -8.36 7.97
CA ASP A 49 -19.32 -7.37 8.24
C ASP A 49 -19.16 -6.07 7.45
N TRP A 50 -17.93 -5.79 7.02
CA TRP A 50 -17.58 -4.62 6.22
C TRP A 50 -16.37 -4.87 5.33
N ILE A 51 -16.28 -4.06 4.27
CA ILE A 51 -15.09 -3.90 3.46
C ILE A 51 -14.90 -2.43 3.13
N VAL A 52 -13.65 -1.98 3.12
CA VAL A 52 -13.29 -0.63 2.67
C VAL A 52 -12.51 -0.73 1.38
N VAL A 53 -12.88 0.07 0.40
CA VAL A 53 -12.13 0.30 -0.83
C VAL A 53 -11.75 1.77 -0.85
N ALA A 54 -10.45 2.05 -0.86
CA ALA A 54 -9.93 3.40 -0.98
C ALA A 54 -9.24 3.54 -2.34
N VAL A 55 -9.72 4.47 -3.15
CA VAL A 55 -9.21 4.77 -4.49
C VAL A 55 -8.50 6.11 -4.42
N PHE A 56 -7.19 6.10 -4.59
CA PHE A 56 -6.35 7.29 -4.62
C PHE A 56 -6.02 7.65 -6.06
N LYS A 57 -6.00 8.96 -6.35
CA LYS A 57 -5.43 9.51 -7.57
C LYS A 57 -4.27 10.39 -7.18
N CYS A 58 -3.12 10.20 -7.81
CA CYS A 58 -1.92 10.96 -7.49
C CYS A 58 -1.09 11.31 -8.73
N HIS A 59 -0.39 12.41 -8.61
CA HIS A 59 0.68 12.79 -9.53
C HIS A 59 1.99 12.30 -8.92
N ASP A 60 2.83 11.61 -9.69
CA ASP A 60 4.11 11.07 -9.21
C ASP A 60 3.93 10.07 -8.05
N LEU A 61 3.38 8.89 -8.40
CA LEU A 61 3.16 7.79 -7.46
C LEU A 61 4.44 7.38 -6.74
N LEU A 62 5.59 7.38 -7.42
CA LEU A 62 6.88 7.04 -6.80
C LEU A 62 7.21 8.00 -5.66
N GLN A 63 6.99 9.31 -5.83
CA GLN A 63 7.21 10.27 -4.76
C GLN A 63 6.21 10.11 -3.61
N VAL A 64 4.91 9.89 -3.89
CA VAL A 64 3.90 9.62 -2.86
C VAL A 64 4.29 8.38 -2.05
N MET A 65 4.74 7.36 -2.77
CA MET A 65 5.29 6.13 -2.24
C MET A 65 6.51 6.42 -1.34
N GLN A 66 7.54 7.12 -1.82
CA GLN A 66 8.77 7.45 -1.07
C GLN A 66 8.55 8.32 0.16
N LYS A 67 7.54 9.20 0.17
CA LYS A 67 7.21 10.03 1.33
C LYS A 67 6.32 9.30 2.34
N GLY A 68 5.65 8.23 1.91
CA GLY A 68 4.60 7.55 2.63
C GLY A 68 3.24 8.18 2.36
N LEU A 69 2.25 7.33 2.05
CA LEU A 69 0.85 7.72 1.91
C LEU A 69 0.18 7.67 3.29
N PHE A 70 0.02 8.84 3.92
CA PHE A 70 -0.66 8.97 5.21
C PHE A 70 -2.00 9.67 5.04
N TRP A 71 -3.05 9.11 5.61
CA TRP A 71 -4.35 9.77 5.73
C TRP A 71 -4.96 9.54 7.11
N SER A 72 -5.80 10.48 7.52
CA SER A 72 -6.60 10.39 8.72
C SER A 72 -7.95 11.07 8.50
N THR A 73 -8.76 11.15 9.57
CA THR A 73 -10.01 11.93 9.54
C THR A 73 -9.76 13.42 9.25
N SER A 74 -8.55 13.94 9.48
CA SER A 74 -8.21 15.32 9.13
C SER A 74 -8.13 15.57 7.62
N ASN A 75 -7.98 14.52 6.80
CA ASN A 75 -7.91 14.64 5.34
C ASN A 75 -9.30 14.64 4.68
N VAL A 76 -10.36 14.37 5.44
CA VAL A 76 -11.73 14.32 4.92
C VAL A 76 -12.16 15.71 4.50
N VAL A 77 -12.71 15.81 3.29
CA VAL A 77 -13.25 17.05 2.75
C VAL A 77 -14.69 17.23 3.26
N PRO A 78 -14.99 18.32 4.00
CA PRO A 78 -16.35 18.58 4.45
C PRO A 78 -17.31 18.73 3.26
N GLY A 79 -18.45 18.04 3.31
CA GLY A 79 -19.47 18.07 2.25
C GLY A 79 -19.32 17.00 1.15
N ASP A 80 -18.16 16.36 1.02
CA ASP A 80 -17.91 15.30 0.02
C ASP A 80 -18.28 13.89 0.52
N ALA A 81 -18.99 13.78 1.64
CA ALA A 81 -19.40 12.51 2.20
C ALA A 81 -20.89 12.23 1.94
N TYR A 82 -21.20 11.01 1.54
CA TYR A 82 -22.58 10.56 1.31
C TYR A 82 -22.73 9.08 1.66
N PHE A 83 -23.96 8.59 1.73
CA PHE A 83 -24.22 7.15 1.84
C PHE A 83 -25.36 6.77 0.90
N THR A 84 -25.42 5.50 0.53
CA THR A 84 -26.48 4.94 -0.32
C THR A 84 -26.83 3.53 0.15
N ILE A 85 -28.07 3.13 -0.11
CA ILE A 85 -28.53 1.75 0.02
C ILE A 85 -28.39 1.13 -1.36
N MET A 86 -27.66 0.03 -1.45
CA MET A 86 -27.43 -0.67 -2.71
C MET A 86 -28.48 -1.76 -2.89
N PRO A 87 -28.91 -2.06 -4.12
CA PRO A 87 -29.56 -3.34 -4.39
C PRO A 87 -28.60 -4.46 -3.96
N ASP A 88 -29.15 -5.58 -3.48
CA ASP A 88 -28.41 -6.69 -2.86
C ASP A 88 -27.46 -7.37 -3.87
N VAL A 89 -26.29 -6.76 -4.05
CA VAL A 89 -25.21 -7.21 -4.92
C VAL A 89 -24.01 -7.43 -3.98
N ASP A 90 -23.62 -8.69 -3.82
CA ASP A 90 -22.43 -9.11 -3.05
C ASP A 90 -22.48 -8.90 -1.53
N MET A 91 -23.59 -9.29 -0.88
CA MET A 91 -23.78 -9.35 0.59
C MET A 91 -23.76 -8.00 1.34
N TYR A 92 -23.31 -6.92 0.70
CA TYR A 92 -23.28 -5.58 1.27
C TYR A 92 -24.50 -4.78 0.80
N THR A 93 -25.34 -4.39 1.75
CA THR A 93 -26.61 -3.69 1.46
C THR A 93 -26.48 -2.18 1.53
N VAL A 94 -25.40 -1.67 2.13
CA VAL A 94 -25.21 -0.23 2.34
C VAL A 94 -23.77 0.20 2.04
N LYS A 95 -23.62 1.40 1.48
CA LYS A 95 -22.34 2.02 1.15
C LYS A 95 -22.24 3.43 1.74
N ARG A 96 -21.12 3.76 2.37
CA ARG A 96 -20.75 5.12 2.78
C ARG A 96 -19.49 5.55 2.08
N VAL A 97 -19.45 6.80 1.63
CA VAL A 97 -18.33 7.37 0.88
C VAL A 97 -17.80 8.61 1.58
N TRP A 98 -16.48 8.78 1.56
CA TRP A 98 -15.79 10.00 1.97
C TRP A 98 -14.84 10.44 0.85
N GLY A 99 -14.89 11.72 0.48
CA GLY A 99 -13.81 12.38 -0.26
C GLY A 99 -12.68 12.80 0.67
N LEU A 100 -11.44 12.49 0.29
CA LEU A 100 -10.22 12.86 1.02
C LEU A 100 -9.25 13.62 0.11
N ARG A 101 -8.44 14.49 0.71
CA ARG A 101 -7.33 15.20 0.07
C ARG A 101 -6.14 15.29 1.02
N GLU A 102 -4.94 15.34 0.48
CA GLU A 102 -3.72 15.63 1.26
C GLU A 102 -3.90 16.90 2.12
N PHE A 103 -4.38 17.97 1.48
CA PHE A 103 -4.77 19.21 2.14
C PHE A 103 -6.26 19.50 1.89
N PRO A 104 -7.16 19.26 2.86
CA PRO A 104 -8.61 19.36 2.66
C PRO A 104 -9.09 20.80 2.42
N ASP A 105 -8.31 21.78 2.87
CA ASP A 105 -8.54 23.22 2.79
C ASP A 105 -7.98 23.86 1.51
N ARG A 106 -7.18 23.11 0.73
CA ARG A 106 -6.56 23.60 -0.51
C ARG A 106 -7.26 23.09 -1.77
N PRO A 107 -7.16 23.79 -2.90
CA PRO A 107 -7.62 23.28 -4.19
C PRO A 107 -7.00 21.92 -4.54
N LYS A 108 -7.74 21.07 -5.28
CA LYS A 108 -7.26 19.75 -5.72
C LYS A 108 -5.92 19.80 -6.46
N SER A 109 -5.67 20.86 -7.23
CA SER A 109 -4.43 21.07 -7.97
C SER A 109 -3.18 21.28 -7.11
N GLN A 110 -3.34 21.49 -5.80
CA GLN A 110 -2.23 21.67 -4.86
C GLN A 110 -1.97 20.42 -3.99
N SER A 111 -2.75 19.36 -4.17
CA SER A 111 -2.56 18.10 -3.46
C SER A 111 -1.77 17.14 -4.35
N SER A 112 -0.76 16.47 -3.80
CA SER A 112 -0.07 15.38 -4.50
C SER A 112 -0.97 14.16 -4.68
N TRP A 113 -2.00 14.01 -3.84
CA TRP A 113 -3.02 12.99 -3.98
C TRP A 113 -4.41 13.45 -3.52
N VAL A 114 -5.43 12.83 -4.10
CA VAL A 114 -6.83 12.88 -3.68
C VAL A 114 -7.36 11.46 -3.58
N ALA A 115 -8.39 11.22 -2.78
CA ALA A 115 -8.95 9.89 -2.66
C ALA A 115 -10.46 9.86 -2.44
N GLU A 116 -11.06 8.74 -2.82
CA GLU A 116 -12.41 8.35 -2.42
C GLU A 116 -12.31 7.09 -1.56
N ILE A 117 -12.83 7.12 -0.33
CA ILE A 117 -12.95 5.95 0.52
C ILE A 117 -14.40 5.50 0.54
N SER A 118 -14.65 4.28 0.11
CA SER A 118 -15.95 3.61 0.11
C SER A 118 -15.97 2.49 1.16
N LEU A 119 -16.80 2.64 2.19
CA LEU A 119 -17.15 1.57 3.13
C LEU A 119 -18.42 0.87 2.63
N TYR A 120 -18.33 -0.43 2.43
CA TYR A 120 -19.45 -1.32 2.17
C TYR A 120 -19.72 -2.13 3.44
N ALA A 121 -20.98 -2.28 3.83
CA ALA A 121 -21.35 -3.03 5.03
C ALA A 121 -22.65 -3.82 4.82
N CYS A 122 -22.80 -4.90 5.57
CA CYS A 122 -23.99 -5.76 5.52
C CYS A 122 -25.21 -5.15 6.21
N SER A 123 -25.01 -4.10 7.03
CA SER A 123 -26.08 -3.48 7.82
C SER A 123 -25.84 -1.98 8.08
N ILE A 124 -26.94 -1.23 8.27
CA ILE A 124 -26.89 0.18 8.70
C ILE A 124 -26.15 0.35 10.04
N PRO A 125 -26.39 -0.48 11.08
CA PRO A 125 -25.65 -0.39 12.34
C PRO A 125 -24.13 -0.48 12.15
N THR A 126 -23.63 -1.40 11.32
CA THR A 126 -22.20 -1.52 11.03
C THR A 126 -21.67 -0.24 10.41
N LEU A 127 -22.37 0.30 9.39
CA LEU A 127 -21.99 1.54 8.72
C LEU A 127 -22.01 2.76 9.65
N ALA A 128 -23.00 2.85 10.54
CA ALA A 128 -23.16 3.95 11.49
C ALA A 128 -22.09 3.96 12.59
N ASN A 129 -21.64 2.77 13.02
CA ASN A 129 -20.62 2.62 14.06
C ASN A 129 -19.18 2.67 13.53
N PHE A 130 -18.99 2.47 12.23
CA PHE A 130 -17.66 2.50 11.62
C PHE A 130 -17.00 3.88 11.72
N ARG A 131 -15.68 3.91 11.96
CA ARG A 131 -14.86 5.13 11.98
C ARG A 131 -13.58 4.88 11.20
N LEU A 132 -13.16 5.86 10.39
CA LEU A 132 -11.95 5.74 9.57
C LEU A 132 -10.69 5.47 10.41
N HIS A 133 -10.60 5.98 11.64
CA HIS A 133 -9.46 5.74 12.52
C HIS A 133 -9.39 4.30 13.07
N HIS A 134 -10.43 3.47 12.87
CA HIS A 134 -10.36 2.03 13.15
C HIS A 134 -9.62 1.25 12.06
N LEU A 135 -9.31 1.88 10.92
CA LEU A 135 -8.53 1.26 9.86
C LEU A 135 -7.06 1.19 10.27
N HIS A 136 -6.50 -0.01 10.15
CA HIS A 136 -5.10 -0.28 10.39
C HIS A 136 -4.49 -0.98 9.20
N GLN A 137 -3.16 -0.93 9.11
CA GLN A 137 -2.40 -1.62 8.06
C GLN A 137 -2.70 -3.12 7.98
N ARG A 138 -2.86 -3.80 9.12
CA ARG A 138 -3.26 -5.21 9.18
C ARG A 138 -4.62 -5.50 8.55
N ASN A 139 -5.43 -4.49 8.27
CA ASN A 139 -6.68 -4.64 7.54
C ASN A 139 -6.46 -4.74 6.01
N ILE A 140 -5.31 -4.34 5.48
CA ILE A 140 -5.06 -4.32 4.03
C ILE A 140 -5.04 -5.76 3.47
N SER A 141 -6.02 -6.08 2.65
CA SER A 141 -6.14 -7.37 1.96
C SER A 141 -5.40 -7.37 0.63
N SER A 142 -5.52 -6.30 -0.14
CA SER A 142 -4.90 -6.13 -1.44
C SER A 142 -4.73 -4.65 -1.76
N CYS A 143 -3.73 -4.35 -2.58
CA CYS A 143 -3.55 -3.03 -3.18
C CYS A 143 -3.03 -3.15 -4.60
N GLU A 144 -3.36 -2.19 -5.45
CA GLU A 144 -2.83 -2.15 -6.81
C GLU A 144 -2.66 -0.70 -7.25
N ALA A 145 -1.68 -0.48 -8.12
CA ALA A 145 -1.47 0.81 -8.75
C ALA A 145 -1.41 0.64 -10.25
N MET A 146 -2.10 1.53 -10.96
CA MET A 146 -2.24 1.53 -12.41
C MET A 146 -1.92 2.91 -12.97
N THR A 147 -1.37 2.97 -14.17
CA THR A 147 -1.35 4.20 -14.96
C THR A 147 -2.76 4.57 -15.41
N ASP A 148 -2.94 5.78 -15.92
CA ASP A 148 -4.17 6.22 -16.59
C ASP A 148 -4.53 5.38 -17.83
N GLU A 149 -3.56 4.71 -18.45
CA GLU A 149 -3.79 3.72 -19.51
C GLU A 149 -4.23 2.33 -18.98
N GLY A 150 -4.36 2.17 -17.67
CA GLY A 150 -4.77 0.90 -17.05
C GLY A 150 -3.66 -0.14 -16.97
N VAL A 151 -2.39 0.27 -17.09
CA VAL A 151 -1.25 -0.66 -16.95
C VAL A 151 -0.86 -0.77 -15.49
N HIS A 152 -0.87 -1.98 -14.94
CA HIS A 152 -0.42 -2.22 -13.56
C HIS A 152 1.09 -1.97 -13.43
N VAL A 153 1.45 -1.16 -12.45
CA VAL A 153 2.84 -0.86 -12.07
C VAL A 153 3.17 -1.36 -10.65
N PHE A 154 2.13 -1.70 -9.88
CA PHE A 154 2.25 -2.31 -8.56
C PHE A 154 1.02 -3.18 -8.29
N LYS A 155 1.23 -4.32 -7.64
CA LYS A 155 0.15 -5.20 -7.16
C LYS A 155 0.60 -5.93 -5.92
N TYR A 156 -0.29 -5.94 -4.93
CA TYR A 156 -0.19 -6.69 -3.71
C TYR A 156 -1.52 -7.41 -3.44
N SER A 157 -1.43 -8.68 -3.10
CA SER A 157 -2.53 -9.50 -2.64
C SER A 157 -2.05 -10.39 -1.51
N ARG A 158 -2.71 -10.30 -0.35
CA ARG A 158 -2.46 -11.20 0.77
C ARG A 158 -2.87 -12.64 0.44
N LEU A 159 -3.96 -12.82 -0.30
CA LEU A 159 -4.51 -14.14 -0.63
C LEU A 159 -3.77 -14.81 -1.79
N PHE A 160 -3.18 -14.03 -2.70
CA PHE A 160 -2.53 -14.52 -3.91
C PHE A 160 -1.10 -13.94 -4.04
N PRO A 161 -0.18 -14.26 -3.10
CA PRO A 161 1.14 -13.64 -3.04
C PRO A 161 1.98 -13.86 -4.30
N LEU A 162 1.75 -14.95 -5.04
CA LEU A 162 2.43 -15.24 -6.32
C LEU A 162 2.05 -14.27 -7.44
N THR A 163 1.02 -13.44 -7.26
CA THR A 163 0.59 -12.43 -8.25
C THR A 163 1.10 -11.03 -7.93
N ASN A 164 1.90 -10.87 -6.89
CA ASN A 164 2.43 -9.58 -6.48
C ASN A 164 3.50 -9.11 -7.46
N ILE A 165 3.46 -7.82 -7.82
CA ILE A 165 4.42 -7.19 -8.75
C ILE A 165 4.79 -5.79 -8.24
N ASN A 166 6.01 -5.35 -8.56
CA ASN A 166 6.50 -4.01 -8.31
C ASN A 166 7.41 -3.58 -9.47
N CYS A 167 7.01 -2.55 -10.22
CA CYS A 167 7.74 -2.09 -11.41
C CYS A 167 8.58 -0.82 -11.15
N PHE A 168 8.61 -0.29 -9.92
CA PHE A 168 9.29 0.97 -9.62
C PHE A 168 10.80 0.81 -9.34
N ALA A 169 11.20 -0.32 -8.78
CA ALA A 169 12.54 -0.51 -8.25
C ALA A 169 12.90 -1.99 -8.12
N ASP A 170 13.93 -2.44 -8.84
CA ASP A 170 14.43 -3.83 -8.84
C ASP A 170 15.13 -4.18 -7.51
N ASP A 171 15.74 -3.20 -6.86
CA ASP A 171 16.35 -3.32 -5.52
C ASP A 171 15.31 -3.37 -4.40
N LEU A 172 14.05 -3.01 -4.70
CA LEU A 172 12.89 -3.16 -3.84
C LEU A 172 12.07 -4.41 -4.20
N HIS A 173 12.74 -5.44 -4.74
CA HIS A 173 12.13 -6.72 -5.04
C HIS A 173 11.66 -7.44 -3.75
N PRO A 174 10.49 -8.11 -3.76
CA PRO A 174 9.92 -8.77 -2.57
C PRO A 174 10.83 -9.80 -1.89
N SER A 175 11.80 -10.37 -2.61
CA SER A 175 12.80 -11.32 -2.08
C SER A 175 13.87 -10.68 -1.19
N TYR A 176 14.04 -9.35 -1.22
CA TYR A 176 15.01 -8.60 -0.40
C TYR A 176 14.35 -7.89 0.79
N GLY A 177 13.10 -8.23 1.11
CA GLY A 177 12.39 -7.69 2.28
C GLY A 177 11.62 -6.39 2.03
N SER A 178 11.47 -5.95 0.78
CA SER A 178 10.71 -4.73 0.49
C SER A 178 9.21 -5.01 0.34
N TRP A 179 8.52 -5.03 1.48
CA TRP A 179 7.07 -5.19 1.60
C TRP A 179 6.39 -3.83 1.63
N TRP A 180 6.33 -3.15 0.48
CA TRP A 180 5.82 -1.79 0.25
C TRP A 180 4.40 -1.48 0.80
N PHE A 181 4.31 -1.44 2.12
CA PHE A 181 3.39 -0.65 2.92
C PHE A 181 4.25 0.04 3.99
N TRP A 182 4.12 1.35 4.08
CA TRP A 182 4.90 2.19 5.00
C TRP A 182 4.59 1.89 6.48
N PRO A 183 5.54 2.14 7.41
CA PRO A 183 6.64 1.23 7.71
C PRO A 183 6.13 -0.11 8.32
N MET A 184 6.52 -1.24 7.71
CA MET A 184 6.09 -2.60 8.10
C MET A 184 6.92 -3.26 9.20
N ASP A 185 7.90 -2.55 9.77
CA ASP A 185 8.80 -3.07 10.83
C ASP A 185 8.03 -3.63 12.04
N THR A 186 6.74 -3.28 12.19
CA THR A 186 5.84 -3.74 13.26
C THR A 186 4.95 -4.93 12.89
N VAL A 187 4.68 -5.21 11.61
CA VAL A 187 3.70 -6.23 11.19
C VAL A 187 4.33 -7.62 11.08
N VAL A 188 5.62 -7.70 10.73
CA VAL A 188 6.34 -8.98 10.61
C VAL A 188 6.50 -9.68 11.96
N ALA A 189 6.63 -8.91 13.05
CA ALA A 189 6.74 -9.44 14.41
C ALA A 189 5.47 -10.20 14.86
N ASP A 190 4.28 -9.78 14.41
CA ASP A 190 3.00 -10.41 14.77
C ASP A 190 2.65 -11.63 13.90
N CYS A 191 3.07 -11.65 12.63
CA CYS A 191 2.80 -12.79 11.74
C CYS A 191 3.68 -14.02 12.06
N GLY A 192 4.94 -13.81 12.46
CA GLY A 192 5.83 -14.90 12.89
C GLY A 192 5.38 -15.60 14.17
N ALA A 193 4.57 -14.93 15.00
CA ALA A 193 3.99 -15.51 16.21
C ALA A 193 2.72 -16.34 15.94
N LEU A 194 2.12 -16.25 14.75
CA LEU A 194 0.89 -16.96 14.39
C LEU A 194 1.13 -18.27 13.62
N THR A 195 2.34 -18.54 13.15
CA THR A 195 2.68 -19.75 12.37
C THR A 195 3.50 -20.81 13.11
N LEU A 196 3.86 -20.58 14.37
CA LEU A 196 4.54 -21.59 15.20
C LEU A 196 3.64 -22.00 16.37
N GLY A 197 2.74 -22.94 16.09
CA GLY A 197 2.25 -23.81 17.15
C GLY A 197 3.42 -24.60 17.77
N PRO A 198 3.42 -24.85 19.08
CA PRO A 198 4.49 -25.60 19.73
C PRO A 198 4.40 -27.07 19.34
N GLY A 199 5.14 -27.47 18.30
CA GLY A 199 5.39 -28.89 18.03
C GLY A 199 5.29 -29.26 16.56
N GLU A 200 6.35 -29.01 15.81
CA GLU A 200 6.80 -29.89 14.74
C GLU A 200 8.26 -29.54 14.45
N ARG A 201 9.18 -30.24 15.13
CA ARG A 201 10.56 -30.34 14.66
C ARG A 201 10.52 -31.25 13.44
N MET A 202 10.78 -30.72 12.26
CA MET A 202 11.20 -31.57 11.14
C MET A 202 12.57 -32.14 11.50
N GLU A 203 12.62 -33.45 11.76
CA GLU A 203 13.86 -34.20 11.66
C GLU A 203 14.28 -34.25 10.19
N GLU A 204 15.49 -33.78 9.93
CA GLU A 204 16.15 -33.87 8.63
C GLU A 204 16.42 -35.35 8.30
N TYR A 205 15.93 -35.78 7.13
CA TYR A 205 16.39 -36.96 6.41
C TYR A 205 16.80 -36.55 4.99
#